data_AF-Q1ERC8-F1
#
_entry.id   AF-Q1ERC8-F1
#
_cell.length_a   1.000
_cell.length_b   1.000
_cell.length_c   1.000
_cell.angle_alpha   90.00
_cell.angle_beta   90.00
_cell.angle_gamma   90.00
#
_symmetry.space_group_name_H-M   'P 1'
#
loop_
_entity.id
_entity.type
_entity.pdbx_description
1 polymer ?
#
loop_
_entity_poly.entity_id
_entity_poly.type
_entity_poly.pdbx_seq_one_letter_code
_entity_poly.pdbx_strand_id
1 'polypeptide(L)' 'LLIRLRERGNRVLIFSQMVRMLDILAEYLKYRQFPFQRLDGSIKGELRKQALDHFN' A
#
# COMPACT_ATOMS: atom_id res chain seq x y z
N LEU A 1 -14.43 -6.48 -2.61
CA LEU A 1 -14.32 -5.41 -1.59
C LEU A 1 -13.48 -4.22 -2.07
N LEU A 2 -12.20 -4.40 -2.40
CA LEU A 2 -11.31 -3.32 -2.87
C LEU A 2 -11.84 -2.53 -4.07
N ILE A 3 -12.50 -3.17 -5.04
CA ILE A 3 -13.14 -2.51 -6.19
C ILE A 3 -14.23 -1.53 -5.72
N ARG A 4 -15.13 -1.99 -4.84
CA ARG A 4 -16.21 -1.16 -4.26
C ARG A 4 -15.68 0.00 -3.41
N LEU A 5 -14.55 -0.20 -2.72
CA LEU A 5 -13.91 0.85 -1.92
C LEU A 5 -13.23 1.90 -2.82
N ARG A 6 -12.64 1.47 -3.95
CA ARG A 6 -12.09 2.36 -4.98
C ARG A 6 -13.18 3.20 -5.64
N GLU A 7 -14.32 2.61 -5.99
CA GLU A 7 -15.48 3.33 -6.56
C GLU A 7 -15.99 4.45 -5.64
N ARG A 8 -15.87 4.25 -4.32
CA ARG A 8 -16.25 5.23 -3.30
C ARG A 8 -15.14 6.23 -2.96
N GLY A 9 -13.97 6.14 -3.58
CA GLY A 9 -12.84 7.05 -3.34
C GLY A 9 -12.12 6.84 -1.99
N ASN A 10 -12.34 5.72 -1.31
CA ASN A 10 -11.77 5.51 0.02
C ASN A 10 -10.28 5.15 -0.05
N ARG A 11 -9.47 5.76 0.82
CA ARG A 11 -8.10 5.33 1.10
C ARG A 11 -8.14 4.09 2.01
N VAL A 12 -7.39 3.05 1.65
CA VAL A 12 -7.37 1.76 2.37
C VAL A 12 -5.96 1.48 2.85
N LEU A 13 -5.80 1.15 4.13
CA LEU A 13 -4.55 0.68 4.72
C LEU A 13 -4.61 -0.84 4.91
N ILE A 14 -3.57 -1.54 4.47
CA ILE A 14 -3.45 -2.99 4.62
C ILE A 14 -2.20 -3.28 5.46
N PHE A 15 -2.38 -3.99 6.57
CA PHE A 15 -1.30 -4.41 7.45
C PHE A 15 -1.07 -5.91 7.31
N SER A 16 0.20 -6.32 7.25
CA SER A 16 0.61 -7.72 7.27
C SER A 16 1.90 -7.85 8.07
N GLN A 17 1.97 -8.85 8.95
CA GLN A 17 3.21 -9.19 9.66
C GLN A 17 4.21 -9.90 8.75
N MET A 18 3.76 -10.47 7.62
CA MET A 18 4.62 -11.17 6.66
C MET A 18 4.91 -10.28 5.45
N VAL A 19 6.20 -9.96 5.25
CA VAL A 19 6.69 -9.18 4.08
C VAL A 19 6.31 -9.87 2.76
N ARG A 20 6.43 -11.21 2.70
CA ARG A 20 6.04 -12.01 1.53
C ARG A 20 4.57 -11.83 1.13
N MET A 21 3.67 -11.60 2.09
CA MET A 21 2.28 -11.30 1.76
C MET A 21 2.12 -9.91 1.14
N LEU A 22 2.93 -8.93 1.56
CA LEU A 22 2.95 -7.60 0.94
C LEU A 22 3.51 -7.65 -0.49
N ASP A 23 4.45 -8.55 -0.78
CA ASP A 23 4.95 -8.80 -2.14
C ASP A 23 3.80 -9.30 -3.06
N ILE A 24 3.08 -10.33 -2.64
CA ILE A 24 1.96 -10.91 -3.40
C ILE A 24 0.85 -9.86 -3.61
N LEU A 25 0.52 -9.10 -2.56
CA LEU A 25 -0.48 -8.03 -2.66
C LEU A 25 -0.02 -6.91 -3.60
N ALA A 26 1.26 -6.54 -3.59
CA ALA A 26 1.80 -5.55 -4.50
C ALA A 26 1.68 -5.98 -5.97
N GLU A 27 1.98 -7.25 -6.28
CA GLU A 27 1.79 -7.81 -7.63
C GLU A 27 0.33 -7.78 -8.05
N TYR A 28 -0.58 -8.18 -7.15
CA TYR A 28 -2.02 -8.14 -7.41
C TYR A 28 -2.52 -6.71 -7.65
N LEU A 29 -2.15 -5.75 -6.81
CA LEU A 29 -2.56 -4.35 -6.96
C LEU A 29 -2.00 -3.74 -8.25
N LYS A 30 -0.75 -4.09 -8.62
CA LYS A 30 -0.15 -3.68 -9.91
C LYS A 30 -0.91 -4.27 -11.10
N TYR A 31 -1.24 -5.56 -11.07
CA TYR A 31 -2.04 -6.21 -12.11
C TYR A 31 -3.42 -5.56 -12.27
N ARG A 32 -4.04 -5.15 -11.16
CA ARG A 32 -5.33 -4.44 -11.15
C ARG A 32 -5.23 -2.94 -11.41
N GLN A 33 -4.03 -2.41 -11.66
CA GLN A 33 -3.74 -0.99 -11.85
C GLN A 33 -4.31 -0.12 -10.71
N PHE A 34 -4.15 -0.61 -9.47
CA PHE A 34 -4.52 0.14 -8.28
C PHE A 34 -3.27 0.91 -7.82
N PRO A 35 -3.32 2.25 -7.72
CA PRO A 35 -2.21 2.99 -7.13
C PRO A 35 -2.08 2.60 -5.65
N PHE A 36 -0.87 2.26 -5.24
CA PHE A 36 -0.58 1.91 -3.85
C PHE A 36 0.81 2.40 -3.46
N GLN A 37 1.01 2.55 -2.15
CA GLN A 37 2.30 2.82 -1.56
C GLN A 37 2.59 1.74 -0.52
N ARG A 38 3.78 1.14 -0.60
CA ARG A 38 4.22 0.13 0.35
C ARG A 38 5.14 0.78 1.38
N LEU A 39 4.92 0.44 2.64
CA LEU A 39 5.74 0.85 3.78
C LEU A 39 6.17 -0.41 4.54
N ASP A 40 7.43 -0.80 4.43
CA ASP A 40 8.00 -1.91 5.19
C ASP A 40 9.37 -1.56 5.79
N GLY A 41 9.97 -2.51 6.51
CA GLY A 41 11.25 -2.32 7.20
C GLY A 41 12.47 -2.17 6.30
N SER A 42 12.34 -2.37 4.99
CA SER A 42 13.43 -2.16 4.02
C SER A 42 13.57 -0.69 3.59
N ILE A 43 12.57 0.15 3.87
CA ILE A 43 12.55 1.56 3.49
C ILE A 43 13.33 2.39 4.51
N LYS A 44 14.27 3.21 4.02
CA LYS A 44 15.03 4.17 4.85
C LYS A 44 14.08 5.09 5.63
N GLY A 45 14.40 5.38 6.88
CA GLY A 45 13.54 6.15 7.80
C GLY A 45 13.04 7.49 7.23
N GLU A 46 13.88 8.19 6.45
CA GLU A 46 13.51 9.45 5.79
C GLU A 46 12.46 9.27 4.69
N LEU A 47 12.61 8.24 3.85
CA LEU A 47 11.63 7.90 2.81
C LEU A 47 10.30 7.46 3.42
N ARG A 48 10.35 6.81 4.60
CA ARG A 48 9.16 6.43 5.36
C ARG A 48 8.39 7.65 5.87
N LYS A 49 9.08 8.68 6.38
CA LYS A 49 8.43 9.93 6.80
C LYS A 49 7.77 10.65 5.63
N GLN A 50 8.48 10.79 4.51
CA GLN A 50 7.92 11.42 3.31
C GLN A 50 6.68 10.68 2.78
N ALA A 51 6.68 9.35 2.84
CA ALA A 51 5.52 8.54 2.47
C ALA A 51 4.32 8.72 3.42
N LEU A 52 4.58 8.88 4.72
CA LEU A 52 3.54 9.20 5.71
C LEU A 52 2.96 10.60 5.46
N ASP A 53 3.82 11.59 5.21
CA ASP A 53 3.39 12.95 4.92
C ASP A 53 2.60 13.06 3.61
N HIS A 54 2.91 12.23 2.60
CA HIS A 54 2.14 12.15 1.35
C HIS A 54 0.77 11.47 1.52
N PHE A 55 0.64 10.59 2.53
CA PHE A 55 -0.62 9.90 2.82
C PHE A 55 -1.58 10.71 3.70
N ASN A 56 -1.07 11.62 4.54
CA ASN A 56 -1.90 12.54 5.33
C ASN A 56 -2.45 13.69 4.48
#